data_AF-A0A444K2A5-F1
#
_entry.id   AF-A0A444K2A5-F1
#
_cell.length_a   1.000
_cell.length_b   1.000
_cell.length_c   1.000
_cell.angle_alpha   90.00
_cell.angle_beta   90.00
_cell.angle_gamma   90.00
#
_symmetry.space_group_name_H-M   'P 1'
#
loop_
_entity.id
_entity.type
_entity.pdbx_description
1 polymer ?
#
loop_
_entity_poly.entity_id
_entity_poly.type
_entity_poly.pdbx_seq_one_letter_code
_entity_poly.pdbx_strand_id
1 'polypeptide(L)'
;MRRFRICGSLYREDAPELQEALTIAYQRHERPLCMCRGDGLPMYIARMGGLYVIKRMPLSGDEHDPSCASYESPYELSGLGALMGSAIQLDPQTGMAALKLDFSLSKIGSRAASPQAGPGSDSVSSEAKKLSLRGLLHYLWHEAELTVWTSLWAGKRHWWNVQWHLREAAKQMVVKGRPLAETLYVPEAFRAEKKDVIERRRAEALAPLATSGSGPRKLMILVGEVKEFEPARVGQKLVIRHVPGFPFMVEDDL
;
A
#
# COMPACT_ATOMS: atom_id res chain seq x y z
N MET A 1 -8.52 2.30 25.06
CA MET A 1 -8.21 3.53 24.30
C MET A 1 -6.76 3.88 24.51
N ARG A 2 -6.04 4.30 23.45
CA ARG A 2 -4.60 4.57 23.54
C ARG A 2 -4.33 5.90 24.25
N ARG A 3 -3.15 6.00 24.86
CA ARG A 3 -2.59 7.24 25.42
C ARG A 3 -1.21 7.44 24.80
N PHE A 4 -0.88 8.67 24.50
CA PHE A 4 0.37 9.04 23.85
C PHE A 4 1.11 10.10 24.67
N ARG A 5 2.43 9.98 24.78
CA ARG A 5 3.29 11.06 25.28
C ARG A 5 3.89 11.81 24.10
N ILE A 6 3.75 13.13 24.07
CA ILE A 6 4.21 14.01 23.00
C ILE A 6 4.75 15.28 23.66
N CYS A 7 6.00 15.67 23.38
CA CYS A 7 6.61 16.87 23.99
C CYS A 7 6.57 16.85 25.53
N GLY A 8 6.69 15.66 26.14
CA GLY A 8 6.58 15.45 27.59
C GLY A 8 5.16 15.41 28.16
N SER A 9 4.13 15.80 27.38
CA SER A 9 2.73 15.84 27.81
C SER A 9 1.97 14.57 27.41
N LEU A 10 0.98 14.17 28.22
CA LEU A 10 0.14 13.00 27.97
C LEU A 10 -1.18 13.39 27.31
N TYR A 11 -1.50 12.74 26.19
CA TYR A 11 -2.73 12.92 25.43
C TYR A 11 -3.49 11.61 25.32
N ARG A 12 -4.81 11.69 25.39
CA ARG A 12 -5.67 10.57 24.98
C ARG A 12 -5.86 10.60 23.48
N GLU A 13 -6.06 9.43 22.89
CA GLU A 13 -6.32 9.28 21.45
C GLU A 13 -7.54 10.09 20.93
N ASP A 14 -8.53 10.33 21.80
CA ASP A 14 -9.75 11.08 21.51
C ASP A 14 -9.69 12.56 21.95
N ALA A 15 -8.53 13.02 22.45
CA ALA A 15 -8.39 14.39 22.93
C ALA A 15 -8.44 15.40 21.75
N PRO A 16 -9.24 16.46 21.83
CA PRO A 16 -9.34 17.45 20.75
C PRO A 16 -8.01 18.19 20.50
N GLU A 17 -7.18 18.35 21.53
CA GLU A 17 -5.87 19.02 21.46
C GLU A 17 -4.78 18.15 20.80
N LEU A 18 -5.06 16.85 20.57
CA LEU A 18 -4.06 15.92 20.04
C LEU A 18 -3.56 16.32 18.65
N GLN A 19 -4.43 16.84 17.77
CA GLN A 19 -4.02 17.22 16.41
C GLN A 19 -3.04 18.39 16.39
N GLU A 20 -3.22 19.37 17.28
CA GLU A 20 -2.28 20.48 17.41
C GLU A 20 -0.92 20.00 17.93
N ALA A 21 -0.93 19.16 18.96
CA ALA A 21 0.29 18.54 19.49
C ALA A 21 1.04 17.72 18.42
N LEU A 22 0.31 16.95 17.59
CA LEU A 22 0.90 16.19 16.49
C LEU A 22 1.48 17.08 15.40
N THR A 23 0.83 18.20 15.08
CA THR A 23 1.32 19.16 14.11
C THR A 23 2.67 19.74 14.55
N ILE A 24 2.76 20.17 15.81
CA ILE A 24 3.98 20.72 16.41
C ILE A 24 5.08 19.65 16.46
N ALA A 25 4.76 18.45 16.94
CA ALA A 25 5.71 17.35 17.02
C ALA A 25 6.25 16.93 15.64
N TYR A 26 5.38 16.88 14.63
CA TYR A 26 5.78 16.59 13.25
C TYR A 26 6.76 17.64 12.70
N GLN A 27 6.49 18.93 12.92
CA GLN A 27 7.38 20.01 12.49
C GLN A 27 8.74 19.98 13.21
N ARG A 28 8.77 19.52 14.46
CA ARG A 28 9.98 19.40 15.28
C ARG A 28 10.69 18.06 15.12
N HIS A 29 10.18 17.16 14.27
CA HIS A 29 10.65 15.78 14.15
C HIS A 29 10.67 15.02 15.49
N GLU A 30 9.77 15.36 16.40
CA GLU A 30 9.63 14.69 17.69
C GLU A 30 8.69 13.50 17.58
N ARG A 31 9.09 12.36 18.16
CA ARG A 31 8.31 11.13 18.09
C ARG A 31 7.31 11.04 19.25
N PRO A 32 6.03 10.74 18.96
CA PRO A 32 5.10 10.35 20.00
C PRO A 32 5.52 8.99 20.58
N LEU A 33 5.24 8.78 21.87
CA LEU A 33 5.38 7.49 22.53
C LEU A 33 4.01 6.92 22.86
N CYS A 34 3.74 5.66 22.53
CA CYS A 34 2.56 4.95 22.97
C CYS A 34 2.75 4.46 24.41
N MET A 35 1.83 4.87 25.29
CA MET A 35 1.92 4.59 26.73
C MET A 35 1.26 3.27 27.14
N CYS A 36 1.23 2.26 26.25
CA CYS A 36 0.65 0.97 26.59
C CYS A 36 1.57 0.09 27.46
N ARG A 37 2.88 0.38 27.51
CA ARG A 37 3.87 -0.34 28.32
C ARG A 37 4.98 0.58 28.82
N GLY A 38 5.48 0.32 30.02
CA GLY A 38 6.72 0.89 30.59
C GLY A 38 6.88 2.39 30.36
N ASP A 39 8.06 2.77 29.88
CA ASP A 39 8.42 4.16 29.57
C ASP A 39 7.80 4.70 28.27
N GLY A 40 7.02 3.89 27.56
CA GLY A 40 6.37 4.21 26.30
C GLY A 40 7.16 3.70 25.09
N LEU A 41 6.44 3.24 24.08
CA LEU A 41 7.01 2.70 22.84
C LEU A 41 7.04 3.77 21.74
N PRO A 42 8.14 3.93 21.00
CA PRO A 42 8.24 4.92 19.95
C PRO A 42 7.18 4.70 18.87
N MET A 43 6.66 5.79 18.34
CA MET A 43 5.71 5.85 17.22
C MET A 43 6.22 6.86 16.20
N TYR A 44 5.58 6.94 15.03
CA TYR A 44 5.84 8.01 14.07
C TYR A 44 4.54 8.74 13.68
N ILE A 45 4.70 9.97 13.19
CA ILE A 45 3.59 10.80 12.75
C ILE A 45 3.54 10.75 11.23
N ALA A 46 2.46 10.20 10.69
CA ALA A 46 2.17 10.22 9.28
C ALA A 46 1.19 11.36 8.95
N ARG A 47 1.34 11.95 7.77
CA ARG A 47 0.35 12.86 7.21
C ARG A 47 -0.60 12.09 6.30
N MET A 48 -1.88 12.05 6.64
CA MET A 48 -2.93 11.45 5.81
C MET A 48 -3.95 12.55 5.45
N GLY A 49 -3.92 12.96 4.18
CA GLY A 49 -4.64 14.15 3.72
C GLY A 49 -4.20 15.43 4.45
N GLY A 50 -5.16 16.05 5.16
CA GLY A 50 -4.95 17.26 5.95
C GLY A 50 -4.71 17.02 7.45
N LEU A 51 -4.66 15.76 7.89
CA LEU A 51 -4.55 15.39 9.31
C LEU A 51 -3.24 14.67 9.59
N TYR A 52 -2.78 14.77 10.84
CA TYR A 52 -1.66 14.01 11.35
C TYR A 52 -2.17 12.80 12.13
N VAL A 53 -1.61 11.62 11.83
CA VAL A 53 -2.03 10.36 12.44
C VAL A 53 -0.81 9.66 13.02
N ILE A 54 -0.96 9.13 14.23
CA ILE A 54 0.07 8.36 14.90
C ILE A 54 0.03 6.92 14.36
N LYS A 55 1.16 6.47 13.82
CA LYS A 55 1.38 5.09 13.38
C LYS A 55 2.45 4.42 14.23
N ARG A 56 2.30 3.11 14.44
CA ARG A 56 3.30 2.29 15.14
C ARG A 56 4.63 2.32 14.43
N MET A 57 5.74 2.18 15.15
CA MET A 57 7.01 2.00 14.46
C MET A 57 6.96 0.71 13.62
N PRO A 58 7.57 0.72 12.44
CA PRO A 58 7.66 -0.50 11.66
C PRO A 58 8.38 -1.60 12.44
N LEU A 59 7.89 -2.84 12.35
CA LEU A 59 8.43 -4.00 13.09
C LEU A 59 8.33 -3.92 14.63
N SER A 60 7.58 -2.97 15.21
CA SER A 60 7.42 -2.85 16.67
C SER A 60 6.04 -3.26 17.19
N GLY A 61 5.23 -3.93 16.35
CA GLY A 61 3.85 -4.26 16.67
C GLY A 61 3.72 -5.19 17.87
N ASP A 62 4.61 -6.17 17.97
CA ASP A 62 4.65 -7.19 19.02
C ASP A 62 5.20 -6.66 20.35
N GLU A 63 5.90 -5.52 20.32
CA GLU A 63 6.38 -4.85 21.53
C GLU A 63 5.22 -4.22 22.33
N HIS A 64 4.12 -3.85 21.66
CA HIS A 64 2.95 -3.26 22.32
C HIS A 64 2.24 -4.26 23.24
N ASP A 65 1.46 -3.73 24.18
CA ASP A 65 0.57 -4.56 24.98
C ASP A 65 -0.48 -5.23 24.07
N PRO A 66 -0.79 -6.53 24.19
CA PRO A 66 -1.80 -7.20 23.36
C PRO A 66 -3.20 -6.56 23.37
N SER A 67 -3.53 -5.78 24.41
CA SER A 67 -4.77 -5.01 24.48
C SER A 67 -4.70 -3.64 23.77
N CYS A 68 -3.51 -3.21 23.34
CA CYS A 68 -3.29 -1.97 22.63
C CYS A 68 -3.73 -2.10 21.16
N ALA A 69 -4.42 -1.09 20.63
CA ALA A 69 -4.79 -1.06 19.21
C ALA A 69 -3.58 -0.98 18.25
N SER A 70 -2.38 -0.68 18.76
CA SER A 70 -1.14 -0.72 17.97
C SER A 70 -0.45 -2.08 17.98
N TYR A 71 -0.91 -3.02 18.80
CA TYR A 71 -0.37 -4.37 18.83
C TYR A 71 -0.61 -5.12 17.53
N GLU A 72 0.39 -5.88 17.14
CA GLU A 72 0.31 -6.81 16.03
C GLU A 72 1.18 -8.03 16.31
N SER A 73 0.67 -9.20 15.93
CA SER A 73 1.46 -10.43 16.08
C SER A 73 2.72 -10.37 15.22
N PRO A 74 3.86 -10.92 15.69
CA PRO A 74 5.12 -10.93 14.96
C PRO A 74 4.97 -11.40 13.51
N TYR A 75 5.69 -10.76 12.59
CA TYR A 75 5.65 -11.10 11.18
C TYR A 75 6.12 -12.52 10.86
N GLU A 76 6.87 -13.16 11.74
CA GLU A 76 7.28 -14.57 11.61
C GLU A 76 6.08 -15.53 11.64
N LEU A 77 4.99 -15.11 12.29
CA LEU A 77 3.71 -15.81 12.28
C LEU A 77 2.85 -15.44 11.05
N SER A 78 3.37 -14.56 10.20
CA SER A 78 2.75 -14.12 8.94
C SER A 78 3.59 -14.53 7.74
N GLY A 79 3.03 -14.41 6.53
CA GLY A 79 3.81 -14.57 5.30
C GLY A 79 4.85 -13.46 5.04
N LEU A 80 4.87 -12.39 5.84
CA LEU A 80 5.74 -11.22 5.63
C LEU A 80 7.14 -11.38 6.23
N GLY A 81 7.34 -12.23 7.25
CA GLY A 81 8.61 -12.33 7.97
C GLY A 81 9.82 -12.59 7.05
N ALA A 82 9.64 -13.46 6.05
CA ALA A 82 10.68 -13.78 5.08
C ALA A 82 11.01 -12.63 4.09
N LEU A 83 10.15 -11.62 3.99
CA LEU A 83 10.27 -10.48 3.08
C LEU A 83 10.83 -9.23 3.78
N MET A 84 10.73 -9.16 5.11
CA MET A 84 11.29 -8.06 5.90
C MET A 84 12.83 -8.05 5.83
N GLY A 85 13.41 -6.86 5.65
CA GLY A 85 14.86 -6.67 5.47
C GLY A 85 15.39 -7.02 4.08
N SER A 86 14.67 -7.86 3.32
CA SER A 86 15.04 -8.25 1.96
C SER A 86 14.23 -7.49 0.90
N ALA A 87 12.95 -7.84 0.75
CA ALA A 87 11.99 -7.26 -0.19
C ALA A 87 11.41 -5.94 0.30
N ILE A 88 11.24 -5.83 1.62
CA ILE A 88 10.64 -4.69 2.31
C ILE A 88 11.71 -4.12 3.23
N GLN A 89 12.14 -2.89 2.93
CA GLN A 89 13.13 -2.17 3.72
C GLN A 89 12.48 -0.92 4.28
N LEU A 90 12.42 -0.81 5.60
CA LEU A 90 11.76 0.29 6.28
C LEU A 90 12.78 1.36 6.60
N ASP A 91 12.45 2.61 6.29
CA ASP A 91 13.19 3.77 6.75
C ASP A 91 12.77 4.09 8.19
N PRO A 92 13.65 3.94 9.20
CA PRO A 92 13.30 4.21 10.59
C PRO A 92 12.98 5.69 10.83
N GLN A 93 13.51 6.60 10.03
CA GLN A 93 13.30 8.04 10.20
C GLN A 93 11.91 8.45 9.73
N THR A 94 11.54 8.06 8.51
CA THR A 94 10.30 8.49 7.86
C THR A 94 9.14 7.51 8.05
N GLY A 95 9.43 6.26 8.41
CA GLY A 95 8.45 5.17 8.44
C GLY A 95 8.06 4.64 7.04
N MET A 96 8.71 5.12 5.97
CA MET A 96 8.41 4.68 4.60
C MET A 96 8.98 3.29 4.30
N ALA A 97 8.29 2.52 3.48
CA ALA A 97 8.73 1.20 3.02
C ALA A 97 9.31 1.26 1.60
N ALA A 98 10.60 0.99 1.45
CA ALA A 98 11.23 0.70 0.16
C ALA A 98 10.97 -0.76 -0.25
N LEU A 99 10.33 -0.94 -1.40
CA LEU A 99 9.87 -2.24 -1.90
C LEU A 99 10.67 -2.70 -3.12
N LYS A 100 11.08 -3.97 -3.11
CA LYS A 100 11.67 -4.66 -4.28
C LYS A 100 10.63 -5.59 -4.88
N LEU A 101 10.22 -5.32 -6.12
CA LEU A 101 9.23 -6.10 -6.86
C LEU A 101 9.90 -7.14 -7.76
N ASP A 102 9.28 -8.30 -7.94
CA ASP A 102 9.74 -9.35 -8.86
C ASP A 102 9.30 -9.11 -10.32
N PHE A 103 8.38 -8.18 -10.53
CA PHE A 103 7.87 -7.77 -11.83
C PHE A 103 8.38 -6.37 -12.24
N SER A 104 8.38 -6.11 -13.54
CA SER A 104 8.82 -4.82 -14.10
C SER A 104 7.69 -3.80 -14.18
N LEU A 105 7.97 -2.55 -13.84
CA LEU A 105 7.09 -1.38 -14.07
C LEU A 105 7.36 -0.68 -15.41
N SER A 106 8.10 -1.33 -16.30
CA SER A 106 8.35 -0.85 -17.65
C SER A 106 8.56 -2.00 -18.62
N LYS A 107 8.03 -1.88 -19.83
CA LYS A 107 8.21 -2.84 -20.93
C LYS A 107 9.03 -2.18 -22.04
N ILE A 108 10.18 -2.75 -22.38
CA ILE A 108 10.92 -2.39 -23.60
C ILE A 108 10.23 -3.14 -24.74
N GLY A 109 10.02 -2.49 -25.89
CA GLY A 109 9.43 -3.12 -27.08
C GLY A 109 10.17 -4.42 -27.46
N SER A 110 9.43 -5.36 -28.06
CA SER A 110 9.86 -6.73 -28.32
C SER A 110 11.24 -6.84 -29.01
N ARG A 111 12.29 -7.11 -28.24
CA ARG A 111 13.20 -8.21 -28.58
C ARG A 111 12.69 -9.44 -27.83
N ALA A 112 12.73 -10.59 -28.50
CA ALA A 112 12.35 -11.88 -27.93
C ALA A 112 12.85 -11.97 -26.49
N ALA A 113 11.92 -12.18 -25.56
CA ALA A 113 12.30 -12.45 -24.19
C ALA A 113 13.23 -13.66 -24.22
N SER A 114 14.45 -13.52 -23.69
CA SER A 114 15.20 -14.70 -23.29
C SER A 114 14.30 -15.46 -22.32
N PRO A 115 14.09 -16.78 -22.49
CA PRO A 115 13.28 -17.55 -21.56
C PRO A 115 13.84 -17.29 -20.16
N GLN A 116 12.97 -16.90 -19.23
CA GLN A 116 13.31 -17.00 -17.82
C GLN A 116 13.67 -18.47 -17.61
N ALA A 117 14.91 -18.71 -17.19
CA ALA A 117 15.41 -20.04 -16.94
C ALA A 117 14.43 -20.75 -15.99
N GLY A 118 14.02 -21.96 -16.39
CA GLY A 118 13.31 -22.88 -15.51
C GLY A 118 14.13 -23.19 -14.25
N PRO A 119 13.57 -23.95 -13.30
CA PRO A 119 14.20 -24.17 -12.00
C PRO A 119 15.51 -24.94 -12.20
N GLY A 120 16.62 -24.21 -12.16
CA GLY A 120 17.96 -24.73 -12.36
C GLY A 120 18.75 -24.65 -11.07
N SER A 121 18.89 -25.80 -10.42
CA SER A 121 20.05 -26.23 -9.63
C SER A 121 20.43 -25.43 -8.37
N ASP A 122 20.41 -26.14 -7.25
CA ASP A 122 20.97 -25.80 -5.93
C ASP A 122 22.29 -25.03 -5.98
N SER A 123 22.18 -23.71 -5.95
CA SER A 123 23.24 -22.84 -5.47
C SER A 123 22.61 -21.90 -4.46
N VAL A 124 23.07 -21.98 -3.21
CA VAL A 124 22.66 -21.09 -2.12
C VAL A 124 23.28 -19.72 -2.37
N SER A 125 22.81 -19.04 -3.40
CA SER A 125 22.88 -17.60 -3.51
C SER A 125 21.57 -17.09 -2.94
N SER A 126 21.62 -16.34 -1.84
CA SER A 126 20.45 -15.70 -1.26
C SER A 126 19.92 -14.63 -2.23
N GLU A 127 19.20 -15.04 -3.28
CA GLU A 127 18.40 -14.10 -4.04
C GLU A 127 17.44 -13.46 -3.05
N ALA A 128 17.63 -12.16 -2.80
CA ALA A 128 16.76 -11.40 -1.93
C ALA A 128 15.32 -11.61 -2.44
N LYS A 129 14.48 -12.23 -1.61
CA LYS A 129 13.06 -12.47 -1.93
C LYS A 129 12.47 -11.14 -2.38
N LYS A 130 11.84 -11.11 -3.55
CA LYS A 130 11.16 -9.94 -4.10
C LYS A 130 9.65 -10.11 -3.94
N LEU A 131 8.91 -9.01 -3.93
CA LEU A 131 7.46 -9.03 -3.85
C LEU A 131 6.83 -9.34 -5.21
N SER A 132 6.05 -10.41 -5.26
CA SER A 132 5.11 -10.67 -6.35
C SER A 132 3.93 -9.69 -6.33
N LEU A 133 3.14 -9.66 -7.40
CA LEU A 133 1.89 -8.89 -7.43
C LEU A 133 0.98 -9.25 -6.23
N ARG A 134 0.86 -10.55 -5.92
CA ARG A 134 0.11 -11.03 -4.76
C ARG A 134 0.75 -10.58 -3.43
N GLY A 135 2.07 -10.67 -3.32
CA GLY A 135 2.79 -10.21 -2.13
C GLY A 135 2.60 -8.71 -1.89
N LEU A 136 2.70 -7.90 -2.94
CA LEU A 136 2.43 -6.47 -2.89
C LEU A 136 0.99 -6.18 -2.47
N LEU A 137 0.01 -6.91 -3.03
CA LEU A 137 -1.40 -6.76 -2.66
C LEU A 137 -1.63 -7.05 -1.17
N HIS A 138 -1.06 -8.14 -0.65
CA HIS A 138 -1.15 -8.50 0.76
C HIS A 138 -0.52 -7.43 1.64
N TYR A 139 0.66 -6.92 1.26
CA TYR A 139 1.34 -5.86 1.99
C TYR A 139 0.54 -4.55 1.99
N LEU A 140 -0.03 -4.16 0.84
CA LEU A 140 -0.94 -3.01 0.75
C LEU A 140 -2.17 -3.18 1.64
N TRP A 141 -2.78 -4.37 1.66
CA TRP A 141 -3.95 -4.65 2.51
C TRP A 141 -3.63 -4.54 4.00
N HIS A 142 -2.46 -5.04 4.38
CA HIS A 142 -1.96 -4.97 5.75
C HIS A 142 -1.69 -3.53 6.18
N GLU A 143 -0.92 -2.77 5.40
CA GLU A 143 -0.58 -1.36 5.71
C GLU A 143 -1.78 -0.41 5.61
N ALA A 144 -2.79 -0.79 4.83
CA ALA A 144 -4.09 -0.12 4.76
C ALA A 144 -5.00 -0.45 5.96
N GLU A 145 -4.56 -1.33 6.88
CA GLU A 145 -5.30 -1.85 8.03
C GLU A 145 -6.61 -2.58 7.66
N LEU A 146 -6.72 -3.03 6.40
CA LEU A 146 -7.91 -3.71 5.89
C LEU A 146 -8.04 -5.14 6.43
N THR A 147 -6.97 -5.69 7.00
CA THR A 147 -6.95 -7.01 7.66
C THR A 147 -7.40 -6.94 9.13
N VAL A 148 -7.56 -5.75 9.70
CA VAL A 148 -7.92 -5.55 11.11
C VAL A 148 -9.43 -5.61 11.30
N TRP A 149 -9.91 -6.41 12.25
CA TRP A 149 -11.33 -6.52 12.61
C TRP A 149 -11.62 -5.85 13.95
N THR A 150 -12.12 -4.61 13.89
CA THR A 150 -12.56 -3.84 15.05
C THR A 150 -13.94 -3.24 14.81
N SER A 151 -14.61 -2.81 15.87
CA SER A 151 -15.90 -2.10 15.77
C SER A 151 -15.82 -0.81 14.94
N LEU A 152 -14.64 -0.19 14.84
CA LEU A 152 -14.41 0.99 14.01
C LEU A 152 -14.63 0.73 12.51
N TRP A 153 -14.46 -0.53 12.07
CA TRP A 153 -14.65 -0.97 10.69
C TRP A 153 -16.09 -1.39 10.35
N ALA A 154 -16.99 -1.46 11.32
CA ALA A 154 -18.38 -1.88 11.10
C ALA A 154 -19.06 -0.97 10.06
N GLY A 155 -19.54 -1.57 8.95
CA GLY A 155 -20.18 -0.84 7.85
C GLY A 155 -19.23 0.03 6.99
N LYS A 156 -17.93 0.09 7.30
CA LYS A 156 -16.96 0.99 6.65
C LYS A 156 -16.07 0.32 5.61
N ARG A 157 -16.27 -0.96 5.29
CA ARG A 157 -15.49 -1.70 4.26
C ARG A 157 -16.12 -1.67 2.87
N HIS A 158 -16.83 -0.59 2.55
CA HIS A 158 -17.28 -0.35 1.19
C HIS A 158 -16.13 0.18 0.32
N TRP A 159 -16.22 -0.01 -1.01
CA TRP A 159 -15.11 0.28 -1.94
C TRP A 159 -14.49 1.67 -1.79
N TRP A 160 -15.28 2.71 -1.57
CA TRP A 160 -14.75 4.07 -1.36
C TRP A 160 -13.70 4.14 -0.24
N ASN A 161 -13.94 3.49 0.89
CA ASN A 161 -12.99 3.46 2.00
C ASN A 161 -11.80 2.56 1.68
N VAL A 162 -12.04 1.39 1.08
CA VAL A 162 -10.96 0.49 0.64
C VAL A 162 -10.01 1.22 -0.31
N GLN A 163 -10.55 1.90 -1.32
CA GLN A 163 -9.79 2.70 -2.27
C GLN A 163 -8.99 3.79 -1.56
N TRP A 164 -9.61 4.55 -0.65
CA TRP A 164 -8.94 5.60 0.09
C TRP A 164 -7.77 5.05 0.92
N HIS A 165 -8.00 3.99 1.70
CA HIS A 165 -6.99 3.36 2.55
C HIS A 165 -5.82 2.79 1.72
N LEU A 166 -6.10 2.12 0.59
CA LEU A 166 -5.06 1.61 -0.30
C LEU A 166 -4.22 2.75 -0.91
N ARG A 167 -4.84 3.87 -1.30
CA ARG A 167 -4.13 5.03 -1.84
C ARG A 167 -3.28 5.72 -0.79
N GLU A 168 -3.77 5.86 0.44
CA GLU A 168 -2.97 6.43 1.54
C GLU A 168 -1.81 5.51 1.93
N ALA A 169 -2.03 4.19 2.00
CA ALA A 169 -0.96 3.22 2.25
C ALA A 169 0.14 3.29 1.16
N ALA A 170 -0.25 3.39 -0.11
CA ALA A 170 0.69 3.49 -1.22
C ALA A 170 1.56 4.76 -1.19
N LYS A 171 1.12 5.85 -0.55
CA LYS A 171 1.93 7.06 -0.36
C LYS A 171 3.09 6.85 0.60
N GLN A 172 3.02 5.82 1.45
CA GLN A 172 4.05 5.48 2.44
C GLN A 172 5.04 4.44 1.91
N MET A 173 5.02 4.17 0.60
CA MET A 173 5.83 3.13 -0.04
C MET A 173 6.59 3.71 -1.23
N VAL A 174 7.81 3.22 -1.44
CA VAL A 174 8.69 3.62 -2.53
C VAL A 174 9.13 2.39 -3.31
N VAL A 175 9.05 2.45 -4.63
CA VAL A 175 9.57 1.43 -5.55
C VAL A 175 10.61 2.08 -6.45
N LYS A 176 11.85 1.58 -6.44
CA LYS A 176 12.97 2.11 -7.26
C LYS A 176 13.11 3.65 -7.15
N GLY A 177 13.03 4.17 -5.93
CA GLY A 177 13.18 5.60 -5.64
C GLY A 177 11.98 6.48 -5.99
N ARG A 178 10.85 5.92 -6.43
CA ARG A 178 9.61 6.66 -6.70
C ARG A 178 8.45 6.21 -5.81
N PRO A 179 7.55 7.12 -5.37
CA PRO A 179 6.37 6.74 -4.61
C PRO A 179 5.52 5.70 -5.35
N LEU A 180 5.11 4.64 -4.67
CA LEU A 180 4.26 3.60 -5.25
C LEU A 180 2.94 4.19 -5.76
N ALA A 181 2.42 5.22 -5.09
CA ALA A 181 1.22 5.96 -5.46
C ALA A 181 1.26 6.56 -6.88
N GLU A 182 2.44 6.78 -7.48
CA GLU A 182 2.55 7.26 -8.88
C GLU A 182 2.32 6.13 -9.90
N THR A 183 2.51 4.89 -9.49
CA THR A 183 2.41 3.69 -10.33
C THR A 183 1.29 2.74 -9.93
N LEU A 184 0.48 3.12 -8.94
CA LEU A 184 -0.67 2.37 -8.46
C LEU A 184 -1.96 3.11 -8.83
N TYR A 185 -2.84 2.43 -9.56
CA TYR A 185 -4.17 2.90 -9.88
C TYR A 185 -5.21 2.08 -9.12
N VAL A 186 -5.98 2.78 -8.27
CA VAL A 186 -7.11 2.21 -7.53
C VAL A 186 -8.36 3.01 -7.92
N PRO A 187 -9.26 2.43 -8.75
CA PRO A 187 -10.42 3.14 -9.29
C PRO A 187 -11.30 3.78 -8.23
N GLU A 188 -11.86 4.97 -8.50
CA GLU A 188 -12.89 5.54 -7.64
C GLU A 188 -14.23 4.82 -7.78
N ALA A 189 -15.04 4.86 -6.72
CA ALA A 189 -16.35 4.22 -6.72
C ALA A 189 -17.22 4.77 -7.86
N PHE A 190 -17.52 3.92 -8.84
CA PHE A 190 -18.37 4.28 -9.98
C PHE A 190 -19.78 4.69 -9.54
N ARG A 191 -20.23 5.84 -10.03
CA ARG A 191 -21.61 6.35 -9.89
C ARG A 191 -22.06 6.84 -11.25
N ALA A 192 -23.21 6.35 -11.73
CA ALA A 192 -23.68 6.61 -13.09
C ALA A 192 -23.86 8.11 -13.36
N GLU A 193 -24.33 8.86 -12.36
CA GLU A 193 -24.56 10.31 -12.43
C GLU A 193 -23.26 11.11 -12.58
N LYS A 194 -22.11 10.50 -12.23
CA LYS A 194 -20.78 11.11 -12.30
C LYS A 194 -19.89 10.47 -13.37
N LYS A 195 -20.46 9.65 -14.26
CA LYS A 195 -19.72 8.84 -15.25
C LYS A 195 -18.63 9.65 -15.96
N ASP A 196 -19.00 10.74 -16.63
CA ASP A 196 -18.06 11.51 -17.46
C ASP A 196 -16.92 12.13 -16.64
N VAL A 197 -17.20 12.54 -15.40
CA VAL A 197 -16.19 13.09 -14.49
C VAL A 197 -15.21 12.01 -14.03
N ILE A 198 -15.72 10.81 -13.72
CA ILE A 198 -14.90 9.65 -13.33
C ILE A 198 -14.02 9.21 -14.50
N GLU A 199 -14.60 9.13 -15.70
CA GLU A 199 -13.88 8.74 -16.92
C GLU A 199 -12.78 9.74 -17.28
N ARG A 200 -13.03 11.04 -17.12
CA ARG A 200 -12.01 12.09 -17.30
C ARG A 200 -10.85 11.93 -16.33
N ARG A 201 -11.11 11.78 -15.03
CA ARG A 201 -10.06 11.57 -14.01
C ARG A 201 -9.27 10.28 -14.22
N ARG A 202 -9.94 9.21 -14.67
CA ARG A 202 -9.26 7.99 -15.11
C ARG A 202 -8.31 8.28 -16.27
N ALA A 203 -8.77 9.01 -17.29
CA ALA A 203 -7.93 9.35 -18.44
C ALA A 203 -6.71 10.18 -18.00
N GLU A 204 -6.89 11.15 -17.10
CA GLU A 204 -5.80 11.94 -16.50
C GLU A 204 -4.80 11.05 -15.74
N ALA A 205 -5.28 10.10 -14.92
CA ALA A 205 -4.43 9.17 -14.18
C ALA A 205 -3.63 8.22 -15.10
N LEU A 206 -4.22 7.82 -16.23
CA LEU A 206 -3.59 6.90 -17.19
C LEU A 206 -2.77 7.62 -18.28
N ALA A 207 -2.91 8.94 -18.43
CA ALA A 207 -2.18 9.73 -19.43
C ALA A 207 -0.65 9.49 -19.44
N PRO A 208 0.03 9.35 -18.27
CA PRO A 208 1.47 9.06 -18.26
C PRO A 208 1.88 7.72 -18.90
N LEU A 209 0.94 6.79 -19.10
CA LEU A 209 1.16 5.51 -19.78
C LEU A 209 0.98 5.60 -21.30
N ALA A 210 0.21 6.58 -21.78
CA ALA A 210 -0.07 6.77 -23.19
C ALA A 210 1.14 7.36 -23.93
N THR A 211 1.94 8.20 -23.26
CA THR A 211 3.15 8.82 -23.83
C THR A 211 4.31 7.82 -23.84
N SER A 212 4.30 6.88 -24.78
CA SER A 212 5.45 6.03 -25.08
C SER A 212 6.20 6.63 -26.27
N GLY A 213 7.23 7.45 -26.01
CA GLY A 213 8.21 7.82 -27.04
C GLY A 213 9.11 6.63 -27.43
N SER A 214 10.28 6.88 -28.02
CA SER A 214 11.28 5.84 -28.37
C SER A 214 11.88 5.06 -27.18
N GLY A 215 11.35 5.24 -25.95
CA GLY A 215 11.83 4.65 -24.72
C GLY A 215 10.97 3.50 -24.20
N PRO A 216 11.36 2.87 -23.07
CA PRO A 216 10.57 1.84 -22.43
C PRO A 216 9.18 2.34 -22.05
N ARG A 217 8.14 1.60 -22.46
CA ARG A 217 6.75 1.87 -22.12
C ARG A 217 6.56 1.69 -20.62
N LYS A 218 6.05 2.73 -19.94
CA LYS A 218 5.71 2.65 -18.52
C LYS A 218 4.53 1.70 -18.31
N LEU A 219 4.57 0.93 -17.22
CA LEU A 219 3.48 0.11 -16.74
C LEU A 219 2.95 0.65 -15.42
N MET A 220 1.71 0.29 -15.09
CA MET A 220 1.02 0.68 -13.86
C MET A 220 0.36 -0.54 -13.25
N ILE A 221 0.29 -0.58 -11.92
CA ILE A 221 -0.38 -1.61 -11.16
C ILE A 221 -1.82 -1.18 -10.95
N LEU A 222 -2.77 -2.06 -11.27
CA LEU A 222 -4.19 -1.85 -11.00
C LEU A 222 -4.61 -2.70 -9.79
N VAL A 223 -5.32 -2.09 -8.85
CA VAL A 223 -6.04 -2.81 -7.79
C VAL A 223 -7.51 -2.46 -7.89
N GLY A 224 -8.35 -3.44 -8.19
CA GLY A 224 -9.78 -3.25 -8.46
C GLY A 224 -10.60 -4.49 -8.12
N GLU A 225 -11.87 -4.29 -7.77
CA GLU A 225 -12.83 -5.39 -7.64
C GLU A 225 -13.17 -5.94 -9.03
N VAL A 226 -12.88 -7.22 -9.24
CA VAL A 226 -13.25 -7.95 -10.46
C VAL A 226 -14.76 -8.12 -10.48
N LYS A 227 -15.39 -7.73 -11.58
CA LYS A 227 -16.82 -7.94 -11.81
C LYS A 227 -17.06 -9.26 -12.53
N GLU A 228 -16.36 -9.47 -13.65
CA GLU A 228 -16.52 -10.63 -14.52
C GLU A 228 -15.35 -10.76 -15.50
N PHE A 229 -15.19 -11.97 -16.03
CA PHE A 229 -14.34 -12.28 -17.18
C PHE A 229 -15.26 -12.66 -18.34
N GLU A 230 -15.15 -11.96 -19.46
CA GLU A 230 -15.90 -12.24 -20.68
C GLU A 230 -14.97 -12.86 -21.74
N PRO A 231 -15.38 -13.91 -22.46
CA PRO A 231 -14.60 -14.45 -23.57
C PRO A 231 -14.37 -13.39 -24.66
N ALA A 232 -13.16 -13.33 -25.21
CA ALA A 232 -12.84 -12.48 -26.34
C ALA A 232 -12.27 -13.31 -27.51
N ARG A 233 -12.02 -12.68 -28.66
CA ARG A 233 -11.43 -13.36 -29.82
C ARG A 233 -10.01 -13.88 -29.55
N VAL A 234 -9.28 -13.21 -28.65
CA VAL A 234 -7.95 -13.59 -28.17
C VAL A 234 -7.90 -13.22 -26.69
N GLY A 235 -7.63 -14.21 -25.83
CA GLY A 235 -7.64 -14.04 -24.38
C GLY A 235 -9.02 -13.80 -23.79
N GLN A 236 -9.04 -13.26 -22.57
CA GLN A 236 -10.24 -12.88 -21.86
C GLN A 236 -10.33 -11.36 -21.69
N LYS A 237 -11.56 -10.86 -21.62
CA LYS A 237 -11.87 -9.47 -21.29
C LYS A 237 -12.23 -9.40 -19.81
N LEU A 238 -11.33 -8.83 -19.01
CA LEU A 238 -11.53 -8.56 -17.60
C LEU A 238 -12.28 -7.24 -17.40
N VAL A 239 -13.42 -7.30 -16.70
CA VAL A 239 -14.21 -6.13 -16.32
C VAL A 239 -14.00 -5.83 -14.83
N ILE A 240 -13.60 -4.60 -14.53
CA ILE A 240 -13.47 -4.10 -13.16
C ILE A 240 -14.75 -3.34 -12.79
N ARG A 241 -15.35 -3.69 -11.64
CA ARG A 241 -16.66 -3.18 -11.19
C ARG A 241 -16.75 -1.65 -11.20
N HIS A 242 -15.67 -1.00 -10.81
CA HIS A 242 -15.58 0.46 -10.71
C HIS A 242 -15.02 1.15 -11.95
N VAL A 243 -14.83 0.39 -13.04
CA VAL A 243 -14.36 0.91 -14.33
C VAL A 243 -15.11 0.27 -15.53
N PRO A 244 -16.46 0.31 -15.54
CA PRO A 244 -17.24 -0.46 -16.53
C PRO A 244 -16.98 -0.08 -17.99
N GLY A 245 -16.56 1.17 -18.27
CA GLY A 245 -16.23 1.66 -19.62
C GLY A 245 -14.79 1.44 -20.08
N PHE A 246 -13.97 0.67 -19.35
CA PHE A 246 -12.56 0.44 -19.69
C PHE A 246 -12.18 -1.02 -19.40
N PRO A 247 -12.48 -1.94 -20.33
CA PRO A 247 -12.13 -3.35 -20.16
C PRO A 247 -10.63 -3.58 -20.32
N PHE A 248 -10.11 -4.60 -19.63
CA PHE A 248 -8.73 -5.04 -19.72
C PHE A 248 -8.65 -6.35 -20.49
N MET A 249 -7.73 -6.45 -21.44
CA MET A 249 -7.45 -7.70 -22.14
C MET A 249 -6.38 -8.46 -21.36
N VAL A 250 -6.65 -9.72 -21.06
CA VAL A 250 -5.75 -10.61 -20.33
C VAL A 250 -5.59 -11.92 -21.09
N GLU A 251 -4.46 -12.59 -20.92
CA GLU A 251 -4.19 -13.89 -21.55
C GLU A 251 -5.04 -14.99 -20.85
N ASP A 252 -5.28 -16.11 -21.52
CA ASP A 252 -6.21 -17.15 -21.05
C ASP A 252 -5.69 -17.94 -19.82
N ASP A 253 -4.41 -17.77 -19.47
CA ASP A 253 -3.64 -18.51 -18.47
C ASP A 253 -3.39 -17.73 -17.16
N LEU A 254 -4.26 -16.76 -16.84
CA LEU A 254 -4.26 -16.03 -15.57
C LEU A 254 -4.39 -16.91 -14.31
#